data_AF-A0A8J8F6Y2-F1
#
_entry.id   AF-A0A8J8F6Y2-F1
#
_cell.length_a   1.000
_cell.length_b   1.000
_cell.length_c   1.000
_cell.angle_alpha   90.00
_cell.angle_beta   90.00
_cell.angle_gamma   90.00
#
_symmetry.space_group_name_H-M   'P 1'
#
loop_
_entity.id
_entity.type
_entity.pdbx_description
1 polymer ?
#
loop_
_entity_poly.entity_id
_entity_poly.type
_entity_poly.pdbx_seq_one_letter_code
_entity_poly.pdbx_strand_id
1 'polypeptide(L)' 'MMTDHASEPEVTCPFCESVDTERESAFGSEISKTQYYCNGCNTVFERIKYDGDNPDTGR' A
#
# COMPACT_ATOMS: atom_id res chain seq x y z
N MET A 1 -23.70 0.32 14.38
CA MET A 1 -22.91 -0.84 13.95
C MET A 1 -22.22 -0.42 12.67
N MET A 2 -20.95 -0.01 12.75
CA MET A 2 -20.13 0.33 11.59
C MET A 2 -18.80 -0.36 11.78
N THR A 3 -18.73 -1.63 11.39
CA THR A 3 -17.44 -2.27 11.11
C THR A 3 -17.23 -2.05 9.62
N ASP A 4 -16.60 -0.93 9.27
CA ASP A 4 -15.95 -0.75 7.98
C ASP A 4 -14.79 -1.77 7.97
N HIS A 5 -15.10 -3.00 7.60
CA HIS A 5 -14.09 -4.00 7.30
C HIS A 5 -13.69 -3.75 5.84
N ALA A 6 -13.04 -2.62 5.61
CA ALA A 6 -12.34 -2.37 4.36
C ALA A 6 -11.29 -3.48 4.25
N SER A 7 -11.61 -4.54 3.51
CA SER A 7 -10.65 -5.57 3.11
C SER A 7 -9.42 -4.85 2.61
N GLU A 8 -8.35 -4.91 3.41
CA GLU A 8 -7.09 -4.28 3.06
C GLU A 8 -6.64 -4.89 1.73
N PRO A 9 -6.15 -4.07 0.78
CA PRO A 9 -5.75 -4.58 -0.52
C PRO A 9 -4.73 -5.70 -0.30
N GLU A 10 -4.98 -6.87 -0.86
CA GLU A 10 -4.08 -8.01 -0.79
C GLU A 10 -2.78 -7.63 -1.52
N VAL A 11 -1.80 -7.12 -0.78
CA VAL A 11 -0.51 -6.71 -1.33
C VAL A 11 0.42 -7.92 -1.34
N THR A 12 0.91 -8.27 -2.52
CA THR A 12 1.89 -9.35 -2.69
C THR A 12 3.31 -8.79 -2.66
N CYS A 13 4.19 -9.46 -1.94
CA CYS A 13 5.60 -9.11 -1.86
C CYS A 13 6.30 -9.40 -3.21
N PRO A 14 6.99 -8.42 -3.84
CA PRO A 14 7.66 -8.63 -5.12
C PRO A 14 8.96 -9.46 -5.03
N PHE A 15 9.45 -9.73 -3.81
CA PHE A 15 10.69 -10.47 -3.58
C PHE A 15 10.48 -11.97 -3.43
N CYS A 16 9.39 -12.38 -2.79
CA CYS A 16 9.10 -13.78 -2.47
C CYS A 16 7.68 -14.22 -2.83
N GLU A 17 6.90 -13.34 -3.48
CA GLU A 17 5.52 -13.59 -3.93
C GLU A 17 4.54 -13.97 -2.79
N SER A 18 4.92 -13.68 -1.54
CA SER A 18 4.08 -13.91 -0.37
C SER A 18 2.94 -12.89 -0.31
N VAL A 19 1.74 -13.37 0.04
CA VAL A 19 0.57 -12.54 0.33
C VAL A 19 0.51 -12.09 1.79
N ASP A 20 1.38 -12.66 2.63
CA ASP A 20 1.52 -12.32 4.05
C ASP A 20 2.32 -11.01 4.19
N THR A 21 1.66 -9.90 3.88
CA THR A 21 2.21 -8.55 4.03
C THR A 21 1.27 -7.68 4.86
N GLU A 22 1.85 -6.92 5.78
CA GLU A 22 1.14 -6.01 6.67
C GLU A 22 1.45 -4.56 6.33
N ARG A 23 0.43 -3.72 6.32
CA ARG A 23 0.57 -2.31 6.00
C ARG A 23 1.01 -1.53 7.23
N GLU A 24 2.23 -1.03 7.18
CA GLU A 24 2.74 -0.08 8.17
C GLU A 24 2.20 1.31 7.80
N SER A 25 1.18 1.78 8.53
CA SER A 25 0.58 3.10 8.29
C SER A 25 1.62 4.21 8.48
N ALA A 26 2.05 4.82 7.39
CA ALA A 26 2.91 6.00 7.41
C ALA A 26 2.09 7.22 7.87
N PHE A 27 1.91 7.35 9.19
CA PHE A 27 1.31 8.52 9.83
C PHE A 27 2.27 9.72 9.73
N GLY A 28 2.18 10.43 8.62
CA GLY A 28 2.72 11.77 8.44
C GLY A 28 2.04 12.40 7.24
N SER A 29 1.40 13.56 7.43
CA SER A 29 0.52 14.26 6.47
C SER A 29 1.13 14.59 5.09
N GLU A 30 2.36 14.17 4.81
CA GLU A 30 3.18 14.55 3.66
C GLU A 30 3.66 13.37 2.80
N ILE A 31 3.36 12.12 3.18
CA ILE A 31 3.98 10.95 2.56
C ILE A 31 3.00 10.24 1.60
N SER A 32 3.10 10.52 0.29
CA SER A 32 2.36 9.87 -0.82
C SER A 32 2.75 8.40 -1.07
N LYS A 33 3.34 7.72 -0.08
CA LYS A 33 3.79 6.33 -0.16
C LYS A 33 3.33 5.57 1.07
N THR A 34 2.91 4.33 0.87
CA THR A 34 2.49 3.42 1.92
C THR A 34 3.58 2.37 2.11
N GLN A 35 4.00 2.15 3.35
CA GLN A 35 4.99 1.14 3.67
C GLN A 35 4.30 -0.19 3.98
N TYR A 36 4.89 -1.29 3.53
CA TYR A 36 4.42 -2.64 3.76
C TYR A 36 5.56 -3.51 4.28
N TYR A 37 5.26 -4.37 5.24
CA TYR A 37 6.18 -5.35 5.82
C TYR A 37 5.74 -6.75 5.40
N CYS A 38 6.61 -7.50 4.74
CA CYS A 38 6.34 -8.89 4.38
C CYS A 38 6.81 -9.83 5.49
N ASN A 39 5.93 -10.65 6.08
CA ASN A 39 6.35 -11.66 7.05
C ASN A 39 6.97 -12.91 6.39
N GLY A 40 6.67 -13.17 5.12
CA GLY A 40 7.22 -14.32 4.38
C GLY A 40 8.75 -14.28 4.21
N CYS A 41 9.30 -13.12 3.85
CA CYS A 41 10.75 -12.91 3.71
C CYS A 41 11.31 -11.85 4.66
N ASN A 42 10.51 -11.40 5.62
CA ASN A 42 10.85 -10.41 6.65
C ASN A 42 11.45 -9.12 6.06
N THR A 43 10.93 -8.68 4.91
CA THR A 43 11.43 -7.52 4.16
C THR A 43 10.41 -6.39 4.13
N VAL A 44 10.91 -5.15 4.17
CA VAL A 44 10.10 -3.94 4.03
C VAL A 44 10.11 -3.51 2.58
N PHE A 45 8.93 -3.17 2.04
CA PHE A 45 8.80 -2.56 0.72
C PHE A 45 7.79 -1.43 0.76
N GLU A 46 7.98 -0.45 -0.12
CA GLU A 46 7.12 0.73 -0.20
C GLU A 46 6.28 0.65 -1.48
N ARG A 47 4.98 0.91 -1.37
CA ARG A 47 4.11 1.11 -2.51
C ARG A 47 3.78 2.59 -2.61
N ILE A 48 4.29 3.22 -3.66
CA ILE A 48 3.88 4.56 -4.04
C ILE A 48 2.48 4.41 -4.65
N LYS A 49 1.47 5.00 -4.02
CA LYS A 49 0.19 5.20 -4.68
C LYS A 49 0.43 6.28 -5.72
N TYR A 50 0.73 5.87 -6.95
CA TYR A 50 0.49 6.73 -8.09
C TYR A 50 -1.03 6.80 -8.23
N ASP A 51 -1.64 7.76 -7.53
CA ASP A 51 -2.94 8.25 -7.94
C ASP A 51 -2.68 8.87 -9.31
N GLY A 52 -2.92 8.07 -10.35
CA GLY A 52 -2.92 8.52 -11.72
C GLY A 52 -4.12 9.42 -11.93
N ASP A 53 -4.16 10.56 -11.23
CA ASP A 53 -4.75 11.74 -11.83
C ASP A 53 -3.83 12.05 -13.01
N ASN A 54 -4.12 11.41 -14.15
CA ASN A 54 -3.93 12.09 -15.41
C ASN A 54 -4.73 13.37 -15.23
N PRO A 55 -4.12 14.56 -15.06
CA PRO A 55 -4.88 15.77 -15.29
C PRO A 55 -5.29 15.65 -16.76
N ASP A 56 -6.56 15.30 -16.98
CA ASP A 56 -7.22 15.47 -18.26
C ASP A 56 -6.88 16.91 -18.65
N THR A 57 -5.94 17.04 -19.58
CA THR A 57 -5.49 18.32 -20.09
C THR A 57 -6.56 18.71 -21.10
N GLY A 58 -7.77 18.93 -20.58
CA GLY A 58 -8.96 19.35 -21.27
C GLY A 58 -8.84 20.84 -21.56
N ARG A 59 -8.12 21.12 -22.65
CA ARG A 59 -8.32 22.19 -23.63
C ARG A 59 -9.08 23.45 -23.22
#